data_AF-A0ABD2Q1L5-F1
#
_entry.id   AF-A0ABD2Q1L5-F1
#
_cell.length_a   1.000
_cell.length_b   1.000
_cell.length_c   1.000
_cell.angle_alpha   90.00
_cell.angle_beta   90.00
_cell.angle_gamma   90.00
#
_symmetry.space_group_name_H-M   'P 1'
#
loop_
_entity.id
_entity.type
_entity.pdbx_description
1 polymer ?
#
loop_
_entity_poly.entity_id
_entity_poly.type
_entity_poly.pdbx_seq_one_letter_code
_entity_poly.pdbx_strand_id
1 'polypeptide(L)'
;MPDFEKKNSFQQTCLKQISHWYMAMICFPWMSGMVKYSNETKDKSNYCSFDSKYNEMQPDFTQEEALEHIREFAPIKRDGEDPVGETFERWRCNRYSAFKALGIQALPCVLIFDSLPANKRTVALKIVRNFLKLEWDCRRSQLDGELKFDKDTVRGFSPRVPAQSNLADCGIYLLHYVEMFFQNPLTTYTREYFQSSMTNWFKSDKVSEKRQEIKSLILKIYERENNDN
;
A
#
# COMPACT_ATOMS: atom_id res chain seq x y z
N MET A 1 -9.63 18.24 -1.58
CA MET A 1 -9.75 17.55 -0.28
C MET A 1 -11.10 16.83 -0.26
N PRO A 2 -11.27 15.69 0.45
CA PRO A 2 -10.26 14.62 0.61
C PRO A 2 -10.87 13.22 0.98
N ASP A 3 -9.97 12.28 1.31
CA ASP A 3 -10.15 11.17 2.26
C ASP A 3 -10.79 9.84 1.82
N PHE A 4 -11.58 9.78 0.75
CA PHE A 4 -12.20 8.51 0.35
C PHE A 4 -11.49 7.76 -0.79
N GLU A 5 -10.78 8.47 -1.67
CA GLU A 5 -10.16 7.90 -2.89
C GLU A 5 -9.00 6.93 -2.63
N LYS A 6 -8.44 6.89 -1.41
CA LYS A 6 -7.21 6.11 -1.08
C LYS A 6 -7.45 4.80 -0.30
N LYS A 7 -8.66 4.51 0.21
CA LYS A 7 -8.87 3.40 1.17
C LYS A 7 -8.84 1.99 0.58
N ASN A 8 -9.00 1.82 -0.73
CA ASN A 8 -9.20 0.49 -1.33
C ASN A 8 -8.07 0.03 -2.28
N SER A 9 -7.21 0.94 -2.73
CA SER A 9 -5.96 0.60 -3.45
C SER A 9 -4.79 0.42 -2.49
N PHE A 10 -4.89 1.01 -1.30
CA PHE A 10 -3.90 0.93 -0.24
C PHE A 10 -4.60 0.71 1.10
N GLN A 11 -4.25 -0.37 1.81
CA GLN A 11 -4.64 -0.54 3.21
C GLN A 11 -3.43 -0.26 4.09
N GLN A 12 -3.55 0.70 5.01
CA GLN A 12 -2.52 0.98 6.00
C GLN A 12 -2.87 0.28 7.31
N THR A 13 -1.88 -0.33 7.95
CA THR A 13 -2.02 -0.94 9.27
C THR A 13 -0.81 -0.59 10.12
N CYS A 14 -1.06 -0.02 11.30
CA CYS A 14 -0.04 0.19 12.31
C CYS A 14 0.20 -1.13 13.04
N LEU A 15 1.45 -1.59 13.08
CA LEU A 15 1.81 -2.82 13.77
C LEU A 15 2.70 -2.51 14.97
N LYS A 16 2.38 -3.13 16.11
CA LYS A 16 3.17 -3.04 17.34
C LYS A 16 3.89 -4.37 17.58
N GLN A 17 5.21 -4.32 17.77
CA GLN A 17 5.99 -5.46 18.23
C GLN A 17 7.00 -4.99 19.26
N ILE A 18 6.97 -5.56 20.47
CA ILE A 18 7.92 -5.25 21.57
C ILE A 18 8.04 -3.73 21.82
N SER A 19 6.91 -3.08 22.11
CA SER A 19 6.82 -1.62 22.36
C SER A 19 7.34 -0.70 21.24
N HIS A 20 7.58 -1.24 20.04
CA HIS A 20 7.98 -0.49 18.86
C HIS A 20 6.87 -0.47 17.80
N TRP A 21 6.66 0.70 17.21
CA TRP A 21 5.64 0.94 16.19
C TRP A 21 6.27 1.11 14.81
N TYR A 22 5.65 0.50 13.81
CA TYR A 22 6.02 0.66 12.40
C TYR A 22 4.76 0.61 11.53
N MET A 23 4.86 1.18 10.33
CA MET A 23 3.74 1.24 9.39
C MET A 23 3.88 0.12 8.35
N ALA A 24 2.83 -0.70 8.23
CA ALA A 24 2.66 -1.60 7.10
C ALA A 24 1.67 -0.99 6.12
N MET A 25 2.05 -0.92 4.85
CA MET A 25 1.19 -0.47 3.76
C MET A 25 1.00 -1.59 2.76
N ILE A 26 -0.24 -2.05 2.63
CA ILE A 26 -0.67 -3.08 1.70
C ILE A 26 -1.08 -2.38 0.40
N CYS A 27 -0.35 -2.62 -0.67
CA CYS A 27 -0.55 -2.01 -1.98
C CYS A 27 -1.23 -3.02 -2.89
N PHE A 28 -2.33 -2.62 -3.53
CA PHE A 28 -3.03 -3.39 -4.57
C PHE A 28 -3.25 -4.88 -4.23
N PRO A 29 -3.74 -5.24 -3.03
CA PRO A 29 -3.77 -6.65 -2.57
C PRO A 29 -4.55 -7.58 -3.50
N TRP A 30 -5.56 -7.06 -4.20
CA TRP A 30 -6.43 -7.80 -5.09
C TRP A 30 -5.81 -8.11 -6.47
N MET A 31 -4.68 -7.47 -6.79
CA MET A 31 -3.87 -7.79 -7.98
C MET A 31 -2.94 -8.98 -7.73
N SER A 32 -3.13 -9.70 -6.62
CA SER A 32 -2.35 -10.87 -6.25
C SER A 32 -2.22 -11.86 -7.41
N GLY A 33 -1.00 -12.32 -7.68
CA GLY A 33 -0.70 -13.25 -8.76
C GLY A 33 -0.60 -12.62 -10.16
N MET A 34 -0.77 -11.30 -10.31
CA MET A 34 -0.51 -10.61 -11.59
C MET A 34 0.97 -10.34 -11.86
N VAL A 35 1.83 -10.53 -10.85
CA VAL A 35 3.23 -10.17 -10.89
C VAL A 35 4.08 -11.38 -10.53
N LYS A 36 5.19 -11.55 -11.25
CA LYS A 36 6.26 -12.47 -10.94
C LYS A 36 7.41 -11.72 -10.31
N TYR A 37 7.81 -12.14 -9.12
CA TYR A 37 8.99 -11.58 -8.48
C TYR A 37 10.22 -12.39 -8.86
N SER A 38 11.26 -11.72 -9.35
CA SER A 38 12.53 -12.38 -9.61
C SER A 38 13.16 -12.85 -8.29
N ASN A 39 13.65 -14.09 -8.29
CA ASN A 39 14.53 -14.60 -7.22
C ASN A 39 15.98 -14.15 -7.44
N GLU A 40 16.29 -13.67 -8.65
CA GLU A 40 17.64 -13.33 -9.05
C GLU A 40 17.94 -11.85 -8.80
N THR A 41 19.03 -11.63 -8.09
CA THR A 41 19.73 -10.35 -7.91
C THR A 41 20.30 -9.76 -9.21
N LYS A 42 20.02 -10.38 -10.37
CA LYS A 42 20.71 -10.11 -11.64
C LYS A 42 20.12 -8.97 -12.47
N ASP A 43 18.84 -8.63 -12.30
CA ASP A 43 18.30 -7.41 -12.88
C ASP A 43 18.30 -6.30 -11.82
N LYS A 44 19.16 -5.29 -12.02
CA LYS A 44 19.54 -4.33 -10.97
C LYS A 44 18.45 -3.28 -10.68
N SER A 45 17.45 -3.12 -11.56
CA SER A 45 16.49 -2.00 -11.51
C SER A 45 15.14 -2.35 -10.87
N ASN A 46 14.54 -3.51 -11.21
CA ASN A 46 13.15 -3.81 -10.89
C ASN A 46 12.99 -5.00 -9.92
N TYR A 47 12.10 -4.88 -8.93
CA TYR A 47 11.82 -5.95 -7.97
C TYR A 47 10.99 -7.10 -8.56
N CYS A 48 10.34 -6.86 -9.70
CA CYS A 48 9.35 -7.75 -10.27
C CYS A 48 9.06 -7.41 -11.73
N SER A 49 8.43 -8.34 -12.43
CA SER A 49 7.81 -8.16 -13.74
C SER A 49 6.35 -8.58 -13.70
N PHE A 50 5.48 -7.87 -14.40
CA PHE A 50 4.11 -8.34 -14.60
C PHE A 50 4.13 -9.64 -15.40
N ASP A 51 3.20 -10.54 -15.10
CA ASP A 51 3.00 -11.73 -15.93
C ASP A 51 2.66 -11.30 -17.37
N SER A 52 3.11 -12.07 -18.37
CA SER A 52 3.00 -11.71 -19.80
C SER A 52 1.57 -11.35 -20.19
N LYS A 53 0.57 -12.08 -19.64
CA LYS A 53 -0.86 -11.80 -19.83
C LYS A 53 -1.22 -10.33 -19.53
N TYR A 54 -0.76 -9.80 -18.41
CA TYR A 54 -1.11 -8.43 -17.97
C TYR A 54 -0.14 -7.39 -18.55
N ASN A 55 1.13 -7.77 -18.77
CA ASN A 55 2.11 -6.87 -19.34
C ASN A 55 1.75 -6.46 -20.79
N GLU A 56 1.21 -7.39 -21.58
CA GLU A 56 0.84 -7.17 -22.99
C GLU A 56 -0.52 -6.48 -23.17
N MET A 57 -1.36 -6.47 -22.13
CA MET A 57 -2.68 -5.83 -22.13
C MET A 57 -2.56 -4.33 -22.44
N GLN A 58 -3.24 -3.84 -23.48
CA GLN A 58 -3.27 -2.41 -23.78
C GLN A 58 -4.29 -1.68 -22.88
N PRO A 59 -4.01 -0.44 -22.47
CA PRO A 59 -5.00 0.36 -21.76
C PRO A 59 -6.21 0.62 -22.69
N ASP A 60 -7.41 0.34 -22.20
CA ASP A 60 -8.66 0.49 -22.96
C ASP A 60 -9.50 1.68 -22.46
N PHE A 61 -8.84 2.62 -21.77
CA PHE A 61 -9.48 3.77 -21.14
C PHE A 61 -8.71 5.05 -21.50
N THR A 62 -9.45 6.13 -21.73
CA THR A 62 -8.91 7.49 -21.62
C THR A 62 -8.48 7.78 -20.18
N GLN A 63 -7.72 8.86 -19.95
CA GLN A 63 -7.30 9.22 -18.59
C GLN A 63 -8.51 9.56 -17.71
N GLU A 64 -9.51 10.25 -18.27
CA GLU A 64 -10.74 10.62 -17.57
C GLU A 64 -11.55 9.38 -17.16
N GLU A 65 -11.80 8.45 -18.10
CA GLU A 65 -12.52 7.19 -17.82
C GLU A 65 -11.77 6.33 -16.79
N ALA A 66 -10.45 6.26 -16.90
CA ALA A 66 -9.62 5.51 -15.97
C ALA A 66 -9.72 6.08 -14.55
N LEU A 67 -9.76 7.41 -14.40
CA LEU A 67 -9.96 8.08 -13.11
C LEU A 67 -11.33 7.72 -12.52
N GLU A 68 -12.40 7.74 -13.30
CA GLU A 68 -13.74 7.34 -12.84
C GLU A 68 -13.76 5.87 -12.38
N HIS A 69 -13.19 4.98 -13.18
CA HIS A 69 -13.08 3.55 -12.87
C HIS A 69 -12.30 3.23 -11.59
N ILE A 70 -11.32 4.07 -11.24
CA ILE A 70 -10.53 3.90 -10.01
C ILE A 70 -11.23 4.53 -8.80
N ARG A 71 -11.81 5.72 -8.98
CA ARG A 71 -12.49 6.50 -7.92
C ARG A 71 -13.69 5.76 -7.36
N GLU A 72 -14.55 5.28 -8.24
CA GLU A 72 -15.64 4.42 -7.82
C GLU A 72 -15.07 3.03 -7.57
N PHE A 73 -15.33 2.48 -6.38
CA PHE A 73 -15.17 1.04 -6.21
C PHE A 73 -16.30 0.38 -6.99
N ALA A 74 -16.15 0.31 -8.31
CA ALA A 74 -17.17 -0.17 -9.21
C ALA A 74 -17.64 -1.53 -8.67
N PRO A 75 -18.94 -1.68 -8.35
CA PRO A 75 -19.44 -2.93 -7.82
C PRO A 75 -19.15 -4.02 -8.84
N ILE A 76 -18.81 -5.20 -8.33
CA ILE A 76 -18.57 -6.37 -9.19
C ILE A 76 -19.92 -6.79 -9.74
N LYS A 77 -20.18 -6.41 -10.99
CA LYS A 77 -21.40 -6.75 -11.72
C LYS A 77 -21.36 -8.24 -12.02
N ARG A 78 -22.27 -9.00 -11.41
CA ARG A 78 -22.38 -10.44 -11.58
C ARG A 78 -23.47 -10.74 -12.58
N ASP A 79 -23.08 -11.41 -13.65
CA ASP A 79 -24.01 -12.01 -14.59
C ASP A 79 -24.34 -13.41 -14.07
N GLY A 80 -25.61 -13.80 -14.07
CA GLY A 80 -26.10 -15.01 -13.39
C GLY A 80 -25.55 -16.34 -13.91
N GLU A 81 -24.75 -16.32 -14.98
CA GLU A 81 -24.19 -17.47 -15.67
C GLU A 81 -22.65 -17.54 -15.61
N ASP A 82 -21.97 -16.54 -15.02
CA ASP A 82 -20.50 -16.53 -14.96
C ASP A 82 -19.96 -17.71 -14.12
N PRO A 83 -18.91 -18.41 -14.59
CA PRO A 83 -18.13 -19.34 -13.78
C PRO A 83 -17.51 -18.67 -12.54
N VAL A 84 -17.31 -19.47 -11.48
CA VAL A 84 -16.69 -19.02 -10.22
C VAL A 84 -15.33 -18.36 -10.50
N GLY A 85 -15.18 -17.11 -10.05
CA GLY A 85 -13.96 -16.31 -10.20
C GLY A 85 -13.83 -15.53 -11.50
N GLU A 86 -14.59 -15.84 -12.55
CA GLU A 86 -14.50 -15.13 -13.82
C GLU A 86 -14.91 -13.67 -13.70
N THR A 87 -16.01 -13.39 -13.00
CA THR A 87 -16.47 -12.02 -12.75
C THR A 87 -15.41 -11.19 -12.01
N PHE A 88 -14.74 -11.78 -11.02
CA PHE A 88 -13.70 -11.09 -10.27
C PHE A 88 -12.43 -10.86 -11.10
N GLU A 89 -12.02 -11.84 -11.91
CA GLU A 89 -10.91 -11.72 -12.85
C GLU A 89 -11.17 -10.58 -13.85
N ARG A 90 -12.38 -10.52 -14.41
CA ARG A 90 -12.82 -9.43 -15.30
C ARG A 90 -12.75 -8.07 -14.60
N TRP A 91 -13.27 -7.98 -13.38
CA TRP A 91 -13.22 -6.75 -12.58
C TRP A 91 -11.77 -6.28 -12.32
N ARG A 92 -10.88 -7.18 -11.88
CA ARG A 92 -9.50 -6.79 -11.57
C ARG A 92 -8.68 -6.49 -12.82
N CYS A 93 -8.96 -7.12 -13.97
CA CYS A 93 -8.33 -6.79 -15.25
C CYS A 93 -8.73 -5.38 -15.72
N ASN A 94 -10.02 -5.03 -15.66
CA ASN A 94 -10.48 -3.68 -16.01
C ASN A 94 -9.83 -2.63 -15.10
N ARG A 95 -9.77 -2.91 -13.80
CA ARG A 95 -9.15 -2.00 -12.83
C ARG A 95 -7.64 -1.88 -13.04
N TYR A 96 -6.96 -2.96 -13.40
CA TYR A 96 -5.54 -2.94 -13.79
C TYR A 96 -5.30 -2.12 -15.06
N SER A 97 -6.15 -2.29 -16.09
CA SER A 97 -6.10 -1.52 -17.34
C SER A 97 -6.27 -0.01 -17.07
N ALA A 98 -7.21 0.38 -16.19
CA ALA A 98 -7.37 1.76 -15.75
C ALA A 98 -6.11 2.29 -15.04
N PHE A 99 -5.49 1.51 -14.13
CA PHE A 99 -4.23 1.93 -13.51
C PHE A 99 -3.13 2.14 -14.56
N LYS A 100 -3.05 1.25 -15.56
CA LYS A 100 -2.08 1.35 -16.66
C LYS A 100 -2.29 2.60 -17.51
N ALA A 101 -3.54 2.97 -17.80
CA ALA A 101 -3.89 4.20 -18.53
C ALA A 101 -3.42 5.47 -17.80
N LEU A 102 -3.39 5.45 -16.47
CA LEU A 102 -2.88 6.55 -15.63
C LEU A 102 -1.37 6.49 -15.37
N GLY A 103 -0.66 5.52 -15.96
CA GLY A 103 0.76 5.29 -15.68
C GLY A 103 1.04 4.80 -14.25
N ILE A 104 0.03 4.28 -13.55
CA ILE A 104 0.16 3.75 -12.19
C ILE A 104 0.58 2.29 -12.25
N GLN A 105 1.71 1.97 -11.61
CA GLN A 105 2.17 0.60 -11.45
C GLN A 105 1.44 -0.10 -10.29
N ALA A 106 0.32 -0.78 -10.59
CA ALA A 106 -0.50 -1.49 -9.61
C ALA A 106 0.15 -2.79 -9.09
N LEU A 107 1.24 -2.66 -8.34
CA LEU A 107 2.04 -3.76 -7.81
C LEU A 107 1.45 -4.33 -6.49
N PRO A 108 0.99 -5.60 -6.44
CA PRO A 108 0.52 -6.23 -5.21
C PRO A 108 1.67 -6.46 -4.21
N CYS A 109 1.86 -5.59 -3.22
CA CYS A 109 2.95 -5.76 -2.26
C CYS A 109 2.65 -5.22 -0.87
N VAL A 110 3.44 -5.63 0.13
CA VAL A 110 3.41 -5.04 1.48
C VAL A 110 4.70 -4.24 1.69
N LEU A 111 4.59 -2.93 1.90
CA LEU A 111 5.71 -2.07 2.28
C LEU A 111 5.75 -1.91 3.79
N ILE A 112 6.92 -2.08 4.39
CA ILE A 112 7.14 -1.89 5.83
C ILE A 112 8.06 -0.68 6.03
N PHE A 113 7.51 0.38 6.61
CA PHE A 113 8.23 1.59 6.97
C PHE A 113 8.59 1.56 8.45
N ASP A 114 9.88 1.52 8.72
CA ASP A 114 10.42 1.29 10.04
C ASP A 114 11.51 2.32 10.32
N SER A 115 11.33 3.13 11.36
CA SER A 115 12.33 4.14 11.75
C SER A 115 13.49 3.53 12.53
N LEU A 116 13.33 2.32 13.10
CA LEU A 116 14.47 1.60 13.66
C LEU A 116 15.13 0.73 12.58
N PRO A 117 16.47 0.67 12.56
CA PRO A 117 17.18 -0.34 11.79
C PRO A 117 16.91 -1.71 12.40
N ALA A 118 15.83 -2.36 11.97
CA ALA A 118 15.49 -3.71 12.38
C ALA A 118 15.74 -4.70 11.24
N ASN A 119 16.11 -5.93 11.60
CA ASN A 119 16.15 -7.05 10.67
C ASN A 119 14.77 -7.24 10.01
N LYS A 120 14.77 -7.80 8.80
CA LYS A 120 13.58 -8.04 7.96
C LYS A 120 12.36 -8.45 8.81
N ARG A 121 11.28 -7.67 8.76
CA ARG A 121 10.02 -7.90 9.50
C ARG A 121 9.20 -9.05 8.91
N THR A 122 9.82 -10.22 8.72
CA THR A 122 9.24 -11.40 8.04
C THR A 122 7.97 -11.91 8.73
N VAL A 123 7.94 -11.86 10.07
CA VAL A 123 6.76 -12.24 10.86
C VAL A 123 5.59 -11.32 10.56
N ALA A 124 5.81 -10.00 10.56
CA ALA A 124 4.78 -9.01 10.22
C ALA A 124 4.21 -9.25 8.82
N LEU A 125 5.09 -9.49 7.84
CA LEU A 125 4.69 -9.80 6.47
C LEU A 125 3.85 -11.09 6.40
N LYS A 126 4.19 -12.12 7.18
CA LYS A 126 3.40 -13.36 7.26
C LYS A 126 2.01 -13.10 7.86
N ILE A 127 1.93 -12.32 8.94
CA ILE A 127 0.66 -11.96 9.59
C ILE A 127 -0.24 -11.20 8.61
N VAL A 128 0.29 -10.20 7.91
CA VAL A 128 -0.48 -9.40 6.94
C VAL A 128 -1.02 -10.29 5.80
N ARG A 129 -0.20 -11.19 5.25
CA ARG A 129 -0.67 -12.12 4.21
C ARG A 129 -1.73 -13.09 4.72
N ASN A 130 -1.56 -13.62 5.92
CA ASN A 130 -2.55 -14.49 6.55
C ASN A 130 -3.87 -13.75 6.77
N PHE A 131 -3.82 -12.50 7.21
CA PHE A 131 -5.00 -11.65 7.35
C PHE A 131 -5.71 -11.47 5.99
N LEU A 132 -4.99 -11.13 4.92
CA LEU A 132 -5.57 -10.99 3.57
C LEU A 132 -6.20 -12.29 3.08
N LYS A 133 -5.55 -13.43 3.32
CA LYS A 133 -6.07 -14.75 2.96
C LYS A 133 -7.37 -15.05 3.71
N LEU A 134 -7.40 -14.85 5.02
CA LEU A 134 -8.61 -15.08 5.83
C LEU A 134 -9.75 -14.16 5.41
N GLU A 135 -9.47 -12.87 5.20
CA GLU A 135 -10.49 -11.91 4.75
C GLU A 135 -11.06 -12.28 3.37
N TRP A 136 -10.19 -12.71 2.44
CA TRP A 136 -10.62 -13.23 1.14
C TRP A 136 -11.48 -14.49 1.28
N ASP A 137 -11.02 -15.44 2.08
CA ASP A 137 -11.68 -16.73 2.23
C ASP A 137 -13.07 -16.57 2.84
N CYS A 138 -13.20 -15.72 3.87
CA CYS A 138 -14.46 -15.48 4.55
C CYS A 138 -15.49 -14.72 3.70
N ARG A 139 -15.06 -13.81 2.82
CA ARG A 139 -15.97 -12.88 2.15
C ARG A 139 -16.18 -13.14 0.67
N ARG A 140 -15.22 -13.81 0.01
CA ARG A 140 -15.10 -13.78 -1.46
C ARG A 140 -14.85 -15.14 -2.09
N SER A 141 -14.07 -16.01 -1.44
CA SER A 141 -13.56 -17.24 -2.07
C SER A 141 -14.64 -18.16 -2.67
N GLN A 142 -15.81 -18.26 -2.03
CA GLN A 142 -16.92 -19.10 -2.51
C GLN A 142 -17.46 -18.65 -3.87
N LEU A 143 -17.44 -17.35 -4.15
CA LEU A 143 -18.04 -16.73 -5.33
C LEU A 143 -16.98 -16.35 -6.38
N ASP A 144 -15.82 -15.91 -5.89
CA ASP A 144 -14.77 -15.33 -6.72
C ASP A 144 -13.54 -16.27 -6.87
N GLY A 145 -13.65 -17.49 -6.38
CA GLY A 145 -12.62 -18.51 -6.46
C GLY A 145 -11.45 -18.30 -5.49
N GLU A 146 -10.50 -19.24 -5.55
CA GLU A 146 -9.31 -19.18 -4.71
C GLU A 146 -8.36 -18.06 -5.18
N LEU A 147 -7.90 -17.24 -4.23
CA LEU A 147 -6.80 -16.31 -4.45
C LEU A 147 -5.68 -16.60 -3.45
N LYS A 148 -4.45 -16.69 -3.95
CA LYS A 148 -3.26 -16.98 -3.14
C LYS A 148 -2.64 -15.71 -2.62
N PHE A 149 -2.25 -15.69 -1.35
CA PHE A 149 -1.55 -14.57 -0.70
C PHE A 149 -0.27 -15.08 -0.04
N ASP A 150 0.81 -15.19 -0.81
CA ASP A 150 2.11 -15.67 -0.33
C ASP A 150 3.24 -14.70 -0.71
N LYS A 151 4.50 -15.11 -0.50
CA LYS A 151 5.69 -14.28 -0.78
C LYS A 151 5.93 -14.04 -2.27
N ASP A 152 5.34 -14.86 -3.12
CA ASP A 152 5.50 -14.88 -4.57
C ASP A 152 4.30 -14.22 -5.26
N THR A 153 3.14 -14.11 -4.60
CA THR A 153 1.98 -13.35 -5.12
C THR A 153 1.82 -11.95 -4.53
N VAL A 154 2.23 -11.75 -3.27
CA VAL A 154 2.22 -10.44 -2.58
C VAL A 154 3.54 -10.27 -1.82
N ARG A 155 4.59 -9.80 -2.49
CA ARG A 155 5.92 -9.69 -1.88
C ARG A 155 5.99 -8.56 -0.84
N GLY A 156 6.84 -8.76 0.16
CA GLY A 156 7.10 -7.77 1.20
C GLY A 156 8.40 -7.02 0.93
N PHE A 157 8.40 -5.71 1.11
CA PHE A 157 9.56 -4.84 0.96
C PHE A 157 9.74 -3.97 2.19
N SER A 158 10.98 -3.62 2.50
CA SER A 158 11.34 -2.66 3.54
C SER A 158 12.14 -1.53 2.88
N PRO A 159 11.47 -0.45 2.45
CA PRO A 159 12.15 0.73 1.94
C PRO A 159 13.09 1.33 3.00
N ARG A 160 14.23 1.88 2.56
CA ARG A 160 15.09 2.69 3.42
C ARG A 160 14.46 4.06 3.54
N VAL A 161 14.14 4.43 4.76
CA VAL A 161 13.52 5.72 5.11
C VAL A 161 14.36 6.41 6.17
N PRO A 162 14.18 7.74 6.39
CA PRO A 162 14.87 8.43 7.47
C PRO A 162 14.67 7.71 8.81
N ALA A 163 15.77 7.34 9.45
CA ALA A 163 15.77 6.57 10.68
C ALA A 163 15.75 7.49 11.91
N GLN A 164 15.15 7.02 13.00
CA GLN A 164 15.22 7.72 14.28
C GLN A 164 16.57 7.49 14.97
N SER A 165 17.05 8.50 15.69
CA SER A 165 18.29 8.43 16.48
C SER A 165 18.08 7.92 17.91
N ASN A 166 16.83 7.75 18.35
CA ASN A 166 16.48 7.28 19.69
C ASN A 166 15.42 6.15 19.64
N LEU A 167 15.01 5.64 20.80
CA LEU A 167 14.06 4.51 20.91
C LEU A 167 12.61 4.94 21.19
N ALA A 168 12.35 6.24 21.39
CA ALA A 168 11.06 6.77 21.86
C ALA A 168 10.25 7.49 20.77
N ASP A 169 10.86 7.82 19.62
CA ASP A 169 10.24 8.58 18.54
C ASP A 169 9.53 7.71 17.49
N CYS A 170 9.47 6.38 17.64
CA CYS A 170 8.89 5.50 16.63
C CYS A 170 7.45 5.88 16.25
N GLY A 171 6.66 6.31 17.24
CA GLY A 171 5.30 6.83 17.02
C GLY A 171 5.26 8.14 16.24
N ILE A 172 6.21 9.05 16.45
CA ILE A 172 6.31 10.32 15.73
C ILE A 172 6.68 10.07 14.26
N TYR A 173 7.65 9.18 14.02
CA TYR A 173 8.02 8.77 12.67
C TYR A 173 6.87 8.09 11.95
N LEU A 174 6.11 7.22 12.64
CA LEU A 174 4.91 6.58 12.08
C LEU A 174 3.90 7.63 11.61
N LEU A 175 3.57 8.61 12.46
CA LEU A 175 2.64 9.68 12.11
C LEU A 175 3.14 10.48 10.90
N HIS A 176 4.44 10.76 10.85
CA HIS A 176 5.01 11.47 9.72
C HIS A 176 5.01 10.65 8.42
N TYR A 177 5.27 9.34 8.48
CA TYR A 177 5.17 8.47 7.31
C TYR A 177 3.76 8.47 6.72
N VAL A 178 2.75 8.41 7.58
CA VAL A 178 1.34 8.49 7.18
C VAL A 178 1.04 9.83 6.51
N GLU A 179 1.42 10.94 7.14
CA GLU A 179 1.26 12.28 6.57
C GLU A 179 1.96 12.42 5.22
N MET A 180 3.21 11.95 5.11
CA MET A 180 3.98 12.05 3.87
C MET A 180 3.38 11.24 2.74
N PHE A 181 2.81 10.08 3.04
CA PHE A 181 2.07 9.31 2.06
C PHE A 181 0.79 10.03 1.58
N PHE A 182 0.11 10.76 2.47
CA PHE A 182 -1.08 11.52 2.07
C PHE A 182 -0.73 12.73 1.21
N GLN A 183 0.35 13.45 1.55
CA GLN A 183 0.83 14.61 0.80
C GLN A 183 1.46 14.21 -0.54
N ASN A 184 2.35 13.22 -0.53
CA ASN A 184 3.10 12.74 -1.70
C ASN A 184 3.01 11.22 -1.76
N PRO A 185 1.94 10.66 -2.39
CA PRO A 185 1.80 9.22 -2.51
C PRO A 185 2.96 8.63 -3.33
N LEU A 186 3.27 7.35 -3.09
CA LEU A 186 4.33 6.67 -3.83
C LEU A 186 3.95 6.56 -5.31
N THR A 187 4.85 7.01 -6.18
CA THR A 187 4.66 6.98 -7.64
C THR A 187 5.33 5.79 -8.30
N THR A 188 6.35 5.23 -7.66
CA THR A 188 7.22 4.20 -8.24
C THR A 188 7.53 3.09 -7.24
N TYR A 189 7.59 1.85 -7.71
CA TYR A 189 7.81 0.66 -6.87
C TYR A 189 9.10 -0.09 -7.27
N THR A 190 10.17 0.65 -7.58
CA THR A 190 11.46 0.10 -8.03
C THR A 190 12.44 -0.11 -6.87
N ARG A 191 13.48 -0.90 -7.13
CA ARG A 191 14.56 -1.12 -6.15
C ARG A 191 15.31 0.16 -5.84
N GLU A 192 15.66 0.90 -6.86
CA GLU A 192 16.35 2.18 -6.71
C GLU A 192 15.51 3.16 -5.88
N TYR A 193 14.21 3.26 -6.16
CA TYR A 193 13.35 4.15 -5.39
C TYR A 193 13.31 3.76 -3.91
N PHE A 194 13.06 2.49 -3.59
CA PHE A 194 12.96 2.03 -2.19
C PHE A 194 14.30 2.00 -1.45
N GLN A 195 15.42 1.77 -2.12
CA GLN A 195 16.73 1.63 -1.46
C GLN A 195 17.58 2.92 -1.48
N SER A 196 17.25 3.87 -2.36
CA SER A 196 18.02 5.11 -2.52
C SER A 196 17.13 6.33 -2.31
N SER A 197 16.14 6.56 -3.17
CA SER A 197 15.33 7.80 -3.15
C SER A 197 14.59 8.01 -1.83
N MET A 198 14.00 6.95 -1.26
CA MET A 198 13.24 7.04 0.00
C MET A 198 14.11 7.34 1.23
N THR A 199 15.44 7.23 1.15
CA THR A 199 16.32 7.59 2.29
C THR A 199 16.22 9.08 2.61
N ASN A 200 15.92 9.91 1.61
CA ASN A 200 15.73 11.35 1.73
C ASN A 200 14.25 11.75 1.58
N TRP A 201 13.32 10.85 1.97
CA TRP A 201 11.88 11.10 1.82
C TRP A 201 11.42 12.40 2.50
N PHE A 202 12.06 12.75 3.62
CA PHE A 202 11.89 14.02 4.31
C PHE A 202 13.17 14.37 5.08
N LYS A 203 13.33 15.65 5.45
CA LYS A 203 14.43 16.11 6.30
C LYS A 203 14.15 15.77 7.77
N SER A 204 15.15 15.30 8.50
CA SER A 204 15.01 14.93 9.92
C SER A 204 14.53 16.07 10.82
N ASP A 205 14.86 17.33 10.48
CA ASP A 205 14.40 18.53 11.21
C ASP A 205 12.87 18.64 11.22
N LYS A 206 12.18 18.13 10.19
CA LYS A 206 10.71 18.11 10.18
C LYS A 206 10.11 17.21 11.24
N VAL A 207 10.83 16.17 11.67
CA VAL A 207 10.34 15.23 12.68
C VAL A 207 10.61 15.73 14.10
N SER A 208 11.69 16.49 14.32
CA SER A 208 11.99 17.04 15.65
C SER A 208 10.93 18.06 16.11
N GLU A 209 10.38 18.85 15.18
CA GLU A 209 9.32 19.84 15.47
C GLU A 209 7.95 19.20 15.74
N LYS A 210 7.70 17.98 15.24
CA LYS A 210 6.36 17.34 15.29
C LYS A 210 5.77 17.18 16.67
N ARG A 211 6.59 16.91 17.68
CA ARG A 211 6.09 16.78 19.06
C ARG A 211 5.44 18.09 19.51
N GLN A 212 6.03 19.22 19.16
CA GLN A 212 5.50 20.54 19.48
C GLN A 212 4.28 20.90 18.62
N GLU A 213 4.28 20.53 17.33
CA GLU A 213 3.12 20.69 16.45
C GLU A 213 1.90 19.93 16.97
N ILE A 214 2.07 18.66 17.33
CA ILE A 214 0.99 17.80 17.86
C ILE A 214 0.46 18.37 19.17
N LYS A 215 1.35 18.77 20.10
CA LYS A 215 0.95 19.41 21.36
C LYS A 215 0.12 20.66 21.11
N SER A 216 0.58 21.53 20.20
CA SER A 216 -0.10 22.79 19.88
C SER A 216 -1.46 22.53 19.23
N LEU A 217 -1.57 21.51 18.38
CA LEU A 217 -2.83 21.11 17.75
C LEU A 217 -3.83 20.60 18.80
N ILE A 218 -3.40 19.74 19.72
CA ILE A 218 -4.26 19.22 20.80
C ILE A 218 -4.80 20.37 21.66
N LEU A 219 -3.94 21.32 22.06
CA LEU A 219 -4.36 22.48 22.84
C LEU A 219 -5.36 23.36 22.10
N LYS A 220 -5.13 23.62 20.80
CA LYS A 220 -6.08 24.38 19.96
C LYS A 220 -7.45 23.70 19.85
N ILE A 221 -7.48 22.38 19.69
CA ILE A 221 -8.74 21.61 19.63
C ILE A 221 -9.47 21.72 20.97
N TYR A 222 -8.75 21.54 22.08
CA TYR A 222 -9.30 21.66 23.43
C TYR A 222 -9.88 23.05 23.70
N GLU A 223 -9.16 24.12 23.33
CA GLU A 223 -9.65 25.50 23.48
C GLU A 223 -10.93 25.74 22.66
N ARG A 224 -10.99 25.23 21.43
CA ARG A 224 -12.18 25.35 20.59
C ARG A 224 -13.39 24.66 21.21
N GLU A 225 -13.24 23.41 21.67
CA GLU A 225 -14.34 22.65 22.27
C GLU A 225 -14.86 23.26 23.59
N ASN A 226 -14.02 23.97 24.34
CA ASN A 226 -14.43 24.65 25.57
C ASN A 226 -14.97 26.07 25.34
N ASN A 227 -14.61 26.73 24.24
CA ASN A 227 -15.13 28.05 23.87
C ASN A 227 -16.45 27.97 23.07
N ASP A 228 -16.78 26.80 22.51
CA ASP A 228 -18.05 26.52 21.83
C ASP A 228 -19.16 25.98 22.79
N ASN A 229 -18.90 26.00 24.12
CA ASN A 229 -19.86 25.73 25.21
C ASN A 229 -20.11 26.98 26.06
#